data_AF-A0A532TL08-F1
#
_entry.id   AF-A0A532TL08-F1
#
_cell.length_a   1.000
_cell.length_b   1.000
_cell.length_c   1.000
_cell.angle_alpha   90.00
_cell.angle_beta   90.00
_cell.angle_gamma   90.00
#
_symmetry.space_group_name_H-M   'P 1'
#
loop_
_entity.id
_entity.type
_entity.pdbx_description
1 polymer ?
#
loop_
_entity_poly.entity_id
_entity_poly.type
_entity_poly.pdbx_seq_one_letter_code
_entity_poly.pdbx_strand_id
1 'polypeptide(L)'
;MNIGSIESGELIVKVIASNRTSMTLPSNEKLQGKVRHPGHDSFATLGEHGIAMTIKIFEGESSHIILFDTAGFMQTVINNFKQFKIKLNEIEKLVISHGHLDHYGALIPIISEMKEGSEIYLSPLCLKKGYYARTESGNEISSEDFGTSLKKLKKQGKIQY
;
A
#
# COMPACT_ATOMS: atom_id res chain seq x y z
N MET A 1 -4.61 24.13 -2.85
CA MET A 1 -5.12 22.97 -3.59
C MET A 1 -6.31 22.46 -2.78
N ASN A 2 -7.53 22.69 -3.25
CA ASN A 2 -8.72 22.21 -2.56
C ASN A 2 -8.84 20.73 -2.93
N ILE A 3 -8.27 19.86 -2.11
CA ILE A 3 -8.55 18.42 -2.17
C ILE A 3 -10.04 18.32 -1.89
N GLY A 4 -10.87 18.17 -2.93
CA GLY A 4 -12.33 18.19 -2.86
C GLY A 4 -12.80 17.44 -1.63
N SER A 5 -13.23 18.19 -0.62
CA SER A 5 -13.63 17.63 0.66
C SER A 5 -15.07 17.14 0.53
N ILE A 6 -15.27 15.86 0.77
CA ILE A 6 -16.62 15.31 0.91
C ILE A 6 -17.00 15.48 2.38
N GLU A 7 -17.89 16.43 2.65
CA GLU A 7 -18.33 16.76 4.02
C GLU A 7 -19.23 15.67 4.63
N SER A 8 -19.92 14.90 3.78
CA SER A 8 -20.74 13.75 4.16
C SER A 8 -20.85 12.75 3.01
N GLY A 9 -20.66 11.45 3.26
CA GLY A 9 -20.80 10.42 2.24
C GLY A 9 -20.66 9.01 2.79
N GLU A 10 -21.16 8.03 2.05
CA GLU A 10 -20.85 6.63 2.32
C GLU A 10 -19.46 6.34 1.75
N LEU A 11 -18.66 5.55 2.49
CA LEU A 11 -17.37 5.08 2.03
C LEU A 11 -17.27 3.57 2.20
N ILE A 12 -16.71 2.92 1.19
CA ILE A 12 -16.35 1.51 1.23
C ILE A 12 -14.83 1.41 1.09
N VAL A 13 -14.19 0.92 2.15
CA VAL A 13 -12.77 0.54 2.10
C VAL A 13 -12.69 -0.95 1.82
N LYS A 14 -11.93 -1.33 0.78
CA LYS A 14 -11.58 -2.72 0.52
C LYS A 14 -10.08 -2.90 0.61
N VAL A 15 -9.64 -3.70 1.58
CA VAL A 15 -8.24 -4.11 1.71
C VAL A 15 -7.93 -5.11 0.60
N ILE A 16 -7.05 -4.72 -0.31
CA ILE A 16 -6.59 -5.54 -1.44
C ILE A 16 -5.45 -6.44 -0.99
N ALA A 17 -4.50 -5.92 -0.24
CA ALA A 17 -3.37 -6.66 0.30
C ALA A 17 -3.04 -6.19 1.72
N SER A 18 -2.79 -7.15 2.60
CA SER A 18 -2.27 -7.01 3.95
C SER A 18 -1.81 -8.40 4.42
N ASN A 19 -1.39 -8.54 5.68
CA ASN A 19 -0.70 -9.72 6.19
C ASN A 19 -1.50 -11.03 6.03
N ARG A 20 -2.49 -11.27 6.88
CA ARG A 20 -3.44 -12.37 6.83
C ARG A 20 -4.70 -11.93 7.54
N THR A 21 -5.83 -12.31 6.98
CA THR A 21 -7.14 -12.14 7.60
C THR A 21 -7.83 -13.50 7.65
N SER A 22 -8.52 -13.78 8.74
CA SER A 22 -9.29 -15.02 8.87
C SER A 22 -10.72 -14.79 8.38
N MET A 23 -11.21 -15.67 7.50
CA MET A 23 -12.62 -15.66 7.07
C MET A 23 -13.58 -16.04 8.20
N THR A 24 -13.08 -16.72 9.24
CA THR A 24 -13.89 -17.15 10.40
C THR A 24 -13.82 -16.18 11.56
N LEU A 25 -13.09 -15.06 11.41
CA LEU A 25 -13.02 -14.05 12.47
C LEU A 25 -14.44 -13.48 12.68
N PRO A 26 -15.00 -13.53 13.90
CA PRO A 26 -16.30 -12.94 14.17
C PRO A 26 -16.18 -11.41 14.12
N SER A 27 -17.23 -10.73 13.65
CA SER A 27 -17.29 -9.27 13.75
C SER A 27 -17.46 -8.87 15.22
N ASN A 28 -16.68 -7.88 15.65
CA ASN A 28 -16.79 -7.35 17.01
C ASN A 28 -18.15 -6.67 17.17
N GLU A 29 -18.92 -7.00 18.22
CA GLU A 29 -20.24 -6.41 18.49
C GLU A 29 -20.21 -4.88 18.53
N LYS A 30 -19.11 -4.29 19.01
CA LYS A 30 -18.90 -2.83 19.03
C LYS A 30 -18.93 -2.20 17.63
N LEU A 31 -18.63 -2.98 16.59
CA LEU A 31 -18.63 -2.54 15.20
C LEU A 31 -20.03 -2.62 14.56
N GLN A 32 -21.02 -3.23 15.23
CA GLN A 32 -22.42 -3.27 14.79
C GLN A 32 -22.60 -3.72 13.32
N GLY A 33 -21.77 -4.67 12.86
CA GLY A 33 -21.80 -5.16 11.48
C GLY A 33 -21.29 -4.19 10.41
N LYS A 34 -20.74 -3.02 10.81
CA LYS A 34 -20.16 -2.04 9.87
C LYS A 34 -18.85 -2.50 9.23
N VAL A 35 -18.18 -3.46 9.85
CA VAL A 35 -16.99 -4.12 9.29
C VAL A 35 -17.41 -5.49 8.75
N ARG A 36 -17.18 -5.68 7.45
CA ARG A 36 -17.38 -6.96 6.77
C ARG A 36 -16.06 -7.69 6.70
N HIS A 37 -16.07 -8.93 7.20
CA HIS A 37 -14.94 -9.84 7.05
C HIS A 37 -14.80 -10.31 5.59
N PRO A 38 -13.64 -10.87 5.22
CA PRO A 38 -13.40 -11.39 3.88
C PRO A 38 -14.47 -12.44 3.53
N GLY A 39 -15.20 -12.18 2.44
CA GLY A 39 -16.26 -13.07 1.95
C GLY A 39 -15.72 -14.23 1.11
N HIS A 40 -16.62 -15.00 0.50
CA HIS A 40 -16.24 -16.11 -0.38
C HIS A 40 -15.21 -15.73 -1.47
N ASP A 41 -15.32 -14.50 -2.01
CA ASP A 41 -14.42 -13.97 -3.04
C ASP A 41 -12.95 -13.84 -2.56
N SER A 42 -12.67 -13.92 -1.26
CA SER A 42 -11.29 -13.87 -0.74
C SER A 42 -10.58 -15.22 -0.70
N PHE A 43 -11.25 -16.34 -1.02
CA PHE A 43 -10.67 -17.69 -0.89
C PHE A 43 -9.34 -17.85 -1.66
N ALA A 44 -9.26 -17.24 -2.84
CA ALA A 44 -8.08 -17.29 -3.71
C ALA A 44 -7.19 -16.04 -3.59
N THR A 45 -7.36 -15.22 -2.56
CA THR A 45 -6.52 -14.04 -2.34
C THR A 45 -5.22 -14.40 -1.61
N LEU A 46 -4.18 -13.60 -1.88
CA LEU A 46 -2.86 -13.77 -1.30
C LEU A 46 -2.63 -12.68 -0.24
N GLY A 47 -1.97 -13.04 0.85
CA GLY A 47 -1.54 -12.11 1.90
C GLY A 47 -0.05 -11.78 1.77
N GLU A 48 0.34 -10.57 2.18
CA GLU A 48 1.72 -10.10 2.21
C GLU A 48 1.95 -9.03 3.29
N HIS A 49 3.20 -8.73 3.64
CA HIS A 49 3.52 -7.70 4.63
C HIS A 49 3.02 -6.29 4.22
N GLY A 50 2.99 -6.03 2.91
CA GLY A 50 2.60 -4.74 2.36
C GLY A 50 1.11 -4.42 2.46
N ILE A 51 0.77 -3.16 2.17
CA ILE A 51 -0.61 -2.68 2.21
C ILE A 51 -1.04 -2.16 0.84
N ALA A 52 -2.25 -2.53 0.43
CA ALA A 52 -2.97 -1.89 -0.65
C ALA A 52 -4.46 -1.92 -0.32
N MET A 53 -5.16 -0.81 -0.52
CA MET A 53 -6.61 -0.75 -0.32
C MET A 53 -7.27 0.23 -1.28
N THR A 54 -8.48 -0.09 -1.74
CA THR A 54 -9.32 0.88 -2.44
C THR A 54 -10.24 1.57 -1.46
N ILE A 55 -10.41 2.87 -1.64
CA ILE A 55 -11.35 3.72 -0.94
C ILE A 55 -12.33 4.19 -1.99
N LYS A 56 -13.54 3.62 -1.97
CA LYS A 56 -14.65 4.05 -2.82
C LYS A 56 -15.53 5.01 -2.03
N ILE A 57 -15.68 6.23 -2.54
CA ILE A 57 -16.48 7.27 -1.90
C ILE A 57 -17.70 7.53 -2.78
N PHE A 58 -18.88 7.62 -2.18
CA PHE A 58 -20.12 7.91 -2.87
C PHE A 58 -20.52 9.38 -2.70
N GLU A 59 -20.81 10.04 -3.80
CA GLU A 59 -21.31 11.41 -3.85
C GLU A 59 -22.61 11.41 -4.67
N GLY A 60 -23.74 11.28 -3.97
CA GLY A 60 -25.04 11.07 -4.59
C GLY A 60 -25.07 9.77 -5.42
N GLU A 61 -25.34 9.91 -6.72
CA GLU A 61 -25.33 8.77 -7.67
C GLU A 61 -23.94 8.46 -8.25
N SER A 62 -22.97 9.35 -8.01
CA SER A 62 -21.61 9.19 -8.50
C SER A 62 -20.71 8.52 -7.46
N SER A 63 -19.60 7.94 -7.91
CA SER A 63 -18.62 7.36 -7.01
C SER A 63 -17.20 7.57 -7.50
N HIS A 64 -16.30 7.83 -6.57
CA HIS A 64 -14.88 8.01 -6.81
C HIS A 64 -14.06 6.89 -6.19
N ILE A 65 -13.06 6.38 -6.91
CA ILE A 65 -12.19 5.31 -6.41
C ILE A 65 -10.75 5.83 -6.29
N ILE A 66 -10.24 5.73 -5.07
CA ILE A 66 -8.86 6.03 -4.72
C ILE A 66 -8.17 4.71 -4.35
N LEU A 67 -6.97 4.49 -4.86
CA LEU A 67 -6.08 3.44 -4.39
C LEU A 67 -5.08 4.02 -3.40
N PHE A 68 -4.98 3.42 -2.21
CA PHE A 68 -4.01 3.76 -1.19
C PHE A 68 -2.98 2.65 -1.09
N ASP A 69 -1.73 2.99 -1.42
CA ASP A 69 -0.58 2.09 -1.59
C ASP A 69 -0.81 0.96 -2.61
N THR A 70 0.29 0.29 -2.97
CA THR A 70 0.32 -0.79 -3.98
C THR A 70 0.99 -2.05 -3.47
N ALA A 71 1.10 -2.20 -2.15
CA ALA A 71 1.76 -3.31 -1.46
C ALA A 71 3.18 -3.61 -1.99
N GLY A 72 3.72 -4.80 -1.73
CA GLY A 72 5.09 -5.16 -2.08
C GLY A 72 5.20 -6.00 -3.36
N PHE A 73 4.31 -6.98 -3.54
CA PHE A 73 4.43 -7.97 -4.59
C PHE A 73 3.33 -7.83 -5.64
N MET A 74 3.75 -7.59 -6.89
CA MET A 74 2.86 -7.56 -8.06
C MET A 74 1.93 -8.79 -8.13
N GLN A 75 2.47 -9.98 -7.89
CA GLN A 75 1.70 -11.22 -8.00
C GLN A 75 0.53 -11.27 -7.02
N THR A 76 0.72 -10.76 -5.80
CA THR A 76 -0.32 -10.66 -4.78
C THR A 76 -1.40 -9.68 -5.20
N VAL A 77 -0.99 -8.46 -5.53
CA VAL A 77 -1.92 -7.36 -5.78
C VAL A 77 -2.75 -7.60 -7.04
N ILE A 78 -2.11 -7.97 -8.16
CA ILE A 78 -2.82 -8.24 -9.42
C ILE A 78 -3.77 -9.43 -9.28
N ASN A 79 -3.37 -10.48 -8.55
CA ASN A 79 -4.29 -11.58 -8.25
C ASN A 79 -5.51 -11.08 -7.46
N ASN A 80 -5.29 -10.32 -6.39
CA ASN A 80 -6.36 -9.89 -5.50
C ASN A 80 -7.32 -8.91 -6.19
N PHE A 81 -6.83 -8.00 -7.04
CA PHE A 81 -7.68 -7.15 -7.88
C PHE A 81 -8.61 -7.97 -8.78
N LYS A 82 -8.09 -9.04 -9.40
CA LYS A 82 -8.89 -9.97 -10.21
C LYS A 82 -9.94 -10.71 -9.38
N GLN A 83 -9.57 -11.26 -8.22
CA GLN A 83 -10.51 -11.96 -7.33
C GLN A 83 -11.64 -11.03 -6.86
N PHE A 84 -11.29 -9.79 -6.51
CA PHE A 84 -12.27 -8.79 -6.07
C PHE A 84 -13.02 -8.09 -7.20
N LYS A 85 -12.74 -8.43 -8.45
CA LYS A 85 -13.36 -7.86 -9.66
C LYS A 85 -13.29 -6.33 -9.69
N ILE A 86 -12.20 -5.76 -9.15
CA ILE A 86 -11.95 -4.33 -9.21
C ILE A 86 -11.13 -4.07 -10.47
N LYS A 87 -11.58 -3.14 -11.30
CA LYS A 87 -10.87 -2.75 -12.51
C LYS A 87 -9.94 -1.59 -12.19
N LEU A 88 -8.66 -1.72 -12.55
CA LEU A 88 -7.66 -0.69 -12.30
C LEU A 88 -7.95 0.60 -13.08
N ASN A 89 -8.65 0.51 -14.22
CA ASN A 89 -9.05 1.67 -15.01
C ASN A 89 -10.22 2.49 -14.41
N GLU A 90 -10.85 2.01 -13.34
CA GLU A 90 -11.86 2.76 -12.56
C GLU A 90 -11.21 3.57 -11.43
N ILE A 91 -9.92 3.36 -11.14
CA ILE A 91 -9.17 4.10 -10.13
C ILE A 91 -8.78 5.46 -10.71
N GLU A 92 -9.18 6.53 -10.04
CA GLU A 92 -8.91 7.91 -10.47
C GLU A 92 -7.65 8.48 -9.84
N LYS A 93 -7.34 8.04 -8.62
CA LYS A 93 -6.28 8.61 -7.80
C LYS A 93 -5.51 7.50 -7.10
N LEU A 94 -4.20 7.62 -7.07
CA LEU A 94 -3.29 6.75 -6.32
C LEU A 94 -2.56 7.57 -5.25
N VAL A 95 -2.61 7.14 -4.00
CA VAL A 95 -1.90 7.75 -2.88
C VAL A 95 -0.83 6.78 -2.40
N ILE A 96 0.43 7.21 -2.36
CA ILE A 96 1.54 6.47 -1.74
C ILE A 96 1.85 7.09 -0.38
N SER A 97 1.68 6.30 0.68
CA SER A 97 1.81 6.73 2.06
C SER A 97 3.26 7.08 2.42
N HIS A 98 4.22 6.25 2.04
CA HIS A 98 5.65 6.47 2.27
C HIS A 98 6.55 5.59 1.37
N GLY A 99 7.86 5.85 1.41
CA GLY A 99 8.87 5.28 0.50
C GLY A 99 9.43 3.91 0.92
N HIS A 100 8.60 2.96 1.36
CA HIS A 100 9.02 1.59 1.61
C HIS A 100 8.50 0.62 0.54
N LEU A 101 9.29 -0.41 0.23
CA LEU A 101 9.03 -1.31 -0.90
C LEU A 101 7.68 -2.03 -0.76
N ASP A 102 7.25 -2.32 0.46
CA ASP A 102 5.98 -2.95 0.77
C ASP A 102 4.76 -1.99 0.65
N HIS A 103 4.97 -0.76 0.19
CA HIS A 103 3.92 0.21 -0.11
C HIS A 103 3.86 0.63 -1.59
N TYR A 104 4.97 0.52 -2.33
CA TYR A 104 5.02 0.91 -3.74
C TYR A 104 5.49 -0.23 -4.68
N GLY A 105 5.71 -1.44 -4.17
CA GLY A 105 6.35 -2.53 -4.89
C GLY A 105 5.57 -3.00 -6.13
N ALA A 106 4.24 -2.92 -6.14
CA ALA A 106 3.42 -3.17 -7.32
C ALA A 106 3.01 -1.89 -8.09
N LEU A 107 3.71 -0.76 -7.89
CA LEU A 107 3.35 0.52 -8.52
C LEU A 107 3.34 0.43 -10.06
N ILE A 108 4.43 -0.03 -10.66
CA ILE A 108 4.61 -0.08 -12.12
C ILE A 108 3.50 -0.85 -12.86
N PRO A 109 3.16 -2.11 -12.50
CA PRO A 109 2.08 -2.82 -13.17
C PRO A 109 0.73 -2.14 -12.96
N ILE A 110 0.47 -1.56 -11.78
CA ILE A 110 -0.80 -0.89 -11.51
C ILE A 110 -0.98 0.34 -12.38
N ILE A 111 0.01 1.25 -12.40
CA ILE A 111 -0.11 2.49 -13.19
C ILE A 111 -0.26 2.22 -14.68
N SER A 112 0.27 1.09 -15.18
CA SER A 112 0.13 0.69 -16.59
C SER A 112 -1.29 0.28 -16.98
N GLU A 113 -2.13 -0.07 -16.00
CA GLU A 113 -3.55 -0.44 -16.21
C GLU A 113 -4.53 0.65 -15.75
N MET A 114 -4.05 1.70 -15.09
CA MET A 114 -4.85 2.84 -14.70
C MET A 114 -5.22 3.70 -15.92
N LYS A 115 -6.32 4.45 -15.80
CA LYS A 115 -6.78 5.34 -16.86
C LYS A 115 -5.81 6.51 -17.04
N GLU A 116 -5.54 6.89 -18.29
CA GLU A 116 -4.80 8.11 -18.61
C GLU A 116 -5.43 9.34 -17.92
N GLY A 117 -4.59 10.19 -17.32
CA GLY A 117 -5.04 11.34 -16.54
C GLY A 117 -5.36 11.04 -15.06
N SER A 118 -5.15 9.80 -14.60
CA SER A 118 -5.22 9.50 -13.16
C SER A 118 -4.12 10.23 -12.39
N GLU A 119 -4.45 10.70 -11.18
CA GLU A 119 -3.54 11.49 -10.37
C GLU A 119 -2.76 10.61 -9.39
N ILE A 120 -1.47 10.89 -9.20
CA ILE A 120 -0.63 10.20 -8.22
C ILE A 120 -0.16 11.21 -7.16
N TYR A 121 -0.50 10.92 -5.91
CA TYR A 121 -0.17 11.71 -4.74
C TYR A 121 0.89 10.97 -3.92
N LEU A 122 2.02 11.63 -3.67
CA LEU A 122 3.04 11.15 -2.74
C LEU A 122 3.77 12.33 -2.10
N SER A 123 4.23 12.14 -0.88
CA SER A 123 5.14 13.10 -0.26
C SER A 123 6.50 13.06 -0.95
N PRO A 124 7.19 14.20 -1.19
CA PRO A 124 8.58 14.19 -1.67
C PRO A 124 9.52 13.34 -0.78
N LEU A 125 9.14 13.11 0.49
CA LEU A 125 9.88 12.23 1.39
C LEU A 125 9.85 10.76 0.96
N CYS A 126 8.87 10.31 0.18
CA CYS A 126 8.84 8.95 -0.38
C CYS A 126 10.03 8.67 -1.30
N LEU A 127 10.63 9.73 -1.87
CA LEU A 127 11.80 9.63 -2.75
C LEU A 127 13.12 9.64 -1.97
N LYS A 128 13.08 9.96 -0.67
CA LYS A 128 14.27 9.92 0.18
C LYS A 128 14.59 8.49 0.55
N LYS A 129 15.79 8.04 0.20
CA LYS A 129 16.30 6.76 0.67
C LYS A 129 16.68 6.89 2.15
N GLY A 130 15.83 6.34 3.02
CA GLY A 130 16.23 6.01 4.38
C GLY A 130 17.13 4.78 4.34
N TYR A 131 18.29 4.87 4.97
CA TYR A 131 19.12 3.69 5.20
C TYR A 131 19.09 3.39 6.68
N TYR A 132 18.79 2.14 7.03
CA TYR A 132 18.96 1.63 8.38
C TYR A 132 19.93 0.46 8.32
N ALA A 133 20.99 0.51 9.13
CA ALA A 133 21.88 -0.60 9.30
C ALA A 133 22.09 -0.88 10.77
N ARG A 134 22.07 -2.17 11.08
CA ARG A 134 22.34 -2.70 12.41
C ARG A 134 23.54 -3.61 12.28
N THR A 135 24.54 -3.38 13.12
CA THR A 135 25.67 -4.31 13.23
C THR A 135 25.23 -5.59 13.95
N GLU A 136 25.97 -6.69 13.80
CA GLU A 136 25.71 -7.94 14.55
C GLU A 136 25.69 -7.72 16.07
N SER A 137 26.49 -6.76 16.56
CA SER A 137 26.53 -6.35 17.97
C SER A 137 25.30 -5.57 18.45
N GLY A 138 24.37 -5.21 17.55
CA GLY A 138 23.18 -4.42 17.85
C GLY A 138 23.42 -2.90 17.89
N ASN A 139 24.67 -2.44 17.75
CA ASN A 139 25.00 -1.03 17.66
C ASN A 139 24.41 -0.41 16.38
N GLU A 140 23.77 0.75 16.53
CA GLU A 140 23.25 1.58 15.44
C GLU A 140 24.39 2.33 14.74
N ILE A 141 24.29 2.48 13.43
CA ILE A 141 25.21 3.31 12.63
C ILE A 141 24.49 4.62 12.29
N SER A 142 25.12 5.76 12.57
CA SER A 142 24.53 7.07 12.28
C SER A 142 24.27 7.25 10.77
N SER A 143 23.24 8.02 10.42
CA SER A 143 22.92 8.33 9.02
C SER A 143 24.05 9.07 8.29
N GLU A 144 24.86 9.84 9.03
CA GLU A 144 26.04 10.57 8.54
C GLU A 144 27.17 9.61 8.15
N ASP A 145 27.42 8.58 8.97
CA ASP A 145 28.37 7.50 8.65
C ASP A 145 27.88 6.68 7.45
N PHE A 146 26.56 6.44 7.37
CA PHE A 146 25.92 5.69 6.29
C PHE A 146 25.90 6.43 4.95
N GLY A 147 25.81 7.76 4.99
CA GLY A 147 25.83 8.63 3.81
C GLY A 147 27.11 8.53 2.98
N THR A 148 28.22 8.07 3.59
CA THR A 148 29.38 7.64 2.81
C THR A 148 29.10 6.29 2.17
N SER A 149 28.80 6.33 0.86
CA SER A 149 28.60 5.20 -0.07
C SER A 149 28.77 3.82 0.58
N LEU A 150 27.68 3.08 0.79
CA LEU A 150 27.63 1.68 1.22
C LEU A 150 28.79 0.80 0.68
N LYS A 151 29.25 1.04 -0.56
CA LYS A 151 30.40 0.37 -1.17
C LYS A 151 31.71 0.60 -0.40
N LYS A 152 31.92 1.81 0.14
CA LYS A 152 33.07 2.20 0.97
C LYS A 152 33.02 1.48 2.32
N LEU A 153 31.87 1.45 2.98
CA LEU A 153 31.69 0.76 4.27
C LEU A 153 31.88 -0.75 4.13
N LYS A 154 31.38 -1.34 3.04
CA LYS A 154 31.65 -2.74 2.66
C LYS A 154 33.14 -2.99 2.40
N LYS A 155 33.81 -2.11 1.63
CA LYS A 155 35.26 -2.21 1.36
C LYS A 155 36.09 -2.09 2.66
N GLN A 156 35.58 -1.38 3.66
CA GLN A 156 36.19 -1.24 4.99
C GLN A 156 35.82 -2.38 5.95
N GLY A 157 35.04 -3.38 5.52
CA GLY A 157 34.65 -4.51 6.37
C GLY A 157 33.66 -4.15 7.50
N LYS A 158 33.10 -2.94 7.49
CA LYS A 158 32.17 -2.46 8.53
C LYS A 158 30.76 -3.02 8.38
N ILE A 159 30.43 -3.60 7.21
CA ILE A 159 29.13 -4.16 6.88
C ILE A 159 29.37 -5.42 6.02
N GLN A 160 28.71 -6.52 6.36
CA GLN A 160 28.54 -7.73 5.53
C GLN A 160 27.04 -7.99 5.35
N TYR A 161 26.65 -8.59 4.23
CA TYR A 161 25.27 -8.99 3.92
C TYR A 161 25.17 -10.51 3.90
#